data_AF-A0A813F8F0-F1
#
_entry.id   AF-A0A813F8F0-F1
#
_cell.length_a   1.000
_cell.length_b   1.000
_cell.length_c   1.000
_cell.angle_alpha   90.00
_cell.angle_beta   90.00
_cell.angle_gamma   90.00
#
_symmetry.space_group_name_H-M   'P 1'
#
loop_
_entity.id
_entity.type
_entity.pdbx_description
1 polymer ?
#
loop_
_entity_poly.entity_id
_entity_poly.type
_entity_poly.pdbx_seq_one_letter_code
_entity_poly.pdbx_strand_id
1 'polypeptide(L)'
;MSRTAVPTVTTSEVFESYEEDLRSLIRSLQSLAAVAEGCGPSDERVAAGHEAADVHSRASQALQQMDLEVKSMGTLGVPLAGKLKEYRRELIAGRTLVKELQARLQREGLGVGLAASRGPFEEK
;
A
#
# COMPACT_ATOMS: atom_id res chain seq x y z
N MET A 1 23.37 -41.14 1.77
CA MET A 1 21.94 -40.78 1.88
C MET A 1 21.86 -39.36 2.41
N SER A 2 21.72 -38.37 1.51
CA SER A 2 21.64 -36.96 1.89
C SER A 2 20.21 -36.66 2.34
N ARG A 3 20.02 -36.35 3.63
CA ARG A 3 18.75 -35.81 4.14
C ARG A 3 18.71 -34.34 3.72
N THR A 4 17.92 -34.03 2.70
CA THR A 4 17.50 -32.66 2.41
C THR A 4 16.64 -32.19 3.59
N ALA A 5 17.22 -31.35 4.46
CA ALA A 5 16.46 -30.62 5.46
C ALA A 5 15.53 -29.66 4.71
N VAL A 6 14.23 -29.91 4.78
CA VAL A 6 13.22 -28.97 4.29
C VAL A 6 13.32 -27.73 5.20
N PRO A 7 13.49 -26.51 4.67
CA PRO A 7 13.51 -25.32 5.49
C PRO A 7 12.17 -25.21 6.21
N THR A 8 12.20 -25.36 7.53
CA THR A 8 11.02 -25.12 8.37
C THR A 8 10.93 -23.61 8.54
N VAL A 9 10.24 -22.95 7.61
CA VAL A 9 9.93 -21.54 7.74
C VAL A 9 9.06 -21.38 8.98
N THR A 10 9.52 -20.60 9.94
CA THR A 10 8.78 -20.36 11.17
C THR A 10 7.77 -19.23 10.96
N THR A 11 6.67 -19.28 11.70
CA THR A 11 5.63 -18.22 11.70
C THR A 11 6.19 -16.83 12.04
N SER A 12 7.31 -16.77 12.77
CA SER A 12 8.06 -15.52 13.02
C SER A 12 8.71 -14.95 11.77
N GLU A 13 9.35 -15.78 10.94
CA GLU A 13 10.03 -15.33 9.70
C GLU A 13 9.00 -14.84 8.67
N VAL A 14 7.82 -15.48 8.60
CA VAL A 14 6.72 -15.03 7.73
C VAL A 14 6.19 -13.66 8.18
N PHE A 15 6.01 -13.47 9.49
CA PHE A 15 5.60 -12.16 10.04
C PHE A 15 6.63 -11.07 9.71
N GLU A 16 7.92 -11.36 9.88
CA GLU A 16 9.02 -10.42 9.59
C GLU A 16 9.04 -10.02 8.11
N SER A 17 8.86 -10.98 7.19
CA SER A 17 8.75 -10.68 5.75
C SER A 17 7.59 -9.72 5.45
N TYR A 18 6.41 -9.94 6.03
CA TYR A 18 5.29 -9.02 5.84
C TYR A 18 5.52 -7.67 6.51
N GLU A 19 6.23 -7.62 7.63
CA GLU A 19 6.61 -6.38 8.32
C GLU A 19 7.56 -5.54 7.46
N GLU A 20 8.55 -6.16 6.82
CA GLU A 20 9.47 -5.50 5.90
C GLU A 20 8.75 -4.94 4.67
N ASP A 21 7.88 -5.75 4.05
CA ASP A 21 7.05 -5.33 2.92
C ASP A 21 6.16 -4.14 3.28
N LEU A 22 5.47 -4.20 4.43
CA LEU A 22 4.62 -3.12 4.91
C LEU A 22 5.41 -1.83 5.09
N ARG A 23 6.57 -1.88 5.75
CA ARG A 23 7.42 -0.70 5.95
C ARG A 23 7.93 -0.13 4.63
N SER A 24 8.25 -0.99 3.66
CA SER A 24 8.64 -0.58 2.32
C SER A 24 7.50 0.17 1.61
N LEU A 25 6.29 -0.40 1.65
CA LEU A 25 5.09 0.21 1.06
C LEU A 25 4.75 1.55 1.70
N ILE A 26 4.90 1.70 3.02
CA ILE A 26 4.68 2.98 3.73
C ILE A 26 5.66 4.06 3.26
N ARG A 27 6.94 3.72 3.08
CA ARG A 27 7.93 4.67 2.53
C ARG A 27 7.60 5.05 1.08
N SER A 28 7.21 4.08 0.25
CA SER A 28 6.79 4.34 -1.13
C SER A 28 5.57 5.25 -1.17
N LEU A 29 4.59 5.04 -0.28
CA LEU A 29 3.41 5.90 -0.16
C LEU A 29 3.79 7.36 0.13
N GLN A 30 4.72 7.58 1.07
CA GLN A 30 5.21 8.92 1.40
C GLN A 30 5.92 9.58 0.22
N SER A 31 6.74 8.82 -0.51
CA SER A 31 7.44 9.33 -1.70
C SER A 31 6.46 9.70 -2.83
N LEU A 32 5.47 8.85 -3.10
CA LEU A 32 4.45 9.10 -4.13
C LEU A 32 3.55 10.27 -3.76
N ALA A 33 3.22 10.39 -2.47
CA ALA A 33 2.52 11.57 -1.97
C ALA A 33 3.30 12.83 -2.29
N ALA A 34 4.59 12.90 -1.91
CA ALA A 34 5.44 14.06 -2.19
C ALA A 34 5.49 14.44 -3.67
N VAL A 35 5.54 13.45 -4.58
CA VAL A 35 5.46 13.71 -6.03
C VAL A 35 4.10 14.29 -6.42
N ALA A 36 3.00 13.68 -5.98
CA ALA A 36 1.65 14.17 -6.27
C ALA A 36 1.37 15.57 -5.69
N GLU A 37 2.04 15.96 -4.60
CA GLU A 37 1.98 17.29 -3.97
C GLU A 37 2.87 18.33 -4.63
N GLY A 38 3.90 17.90 -5.32
CA GLY A 38 4.88 18.79 -5.93
C GLY A 38 4.31 19.63 -7.08
N CYS A 39 5.15 20.50 -7.63
CA CYS A 39 4.82 21.34 -8.78
C CYS A 39 5.31 20.76 -10.12
N GLY A 40 5.52 19.43 -10.16
CA GLY A 40 5.99 18.72 -11.35
C GLY A 40 4.93 18.58 -12.45
N PRO A 41 5.26 17.86 -13.53
CA PRO A 41 4.34 17.55 -14.62
C PRO A 41 3.02 16.94 -14.12
N SER A 42 1.90 17.40 -14.67
CA SER A 42 0.56 16.99 -14.22
C SER A 42 0.32 15.49 -14.37
N ASP A 43 0.82 14.88 -15.43
CA ASP A 43 0.78 13.44 -15.70
C ASP A 43 1.54 12.64 -14.65
N GLU A 44 2.75 13.06 -14.27
CA GLU A 44 3.53 12.43 -13.20
C GLU A 44 2.80 12.53 -11.85
N ARG A 45 2.21 13.68 -11.55
CA ARG A 45 1.44 13.90 -10.32
C ARG A 45 0.20 13.02 -10.24
N VAL A 46 -0.51 12.87 -11.36
CA VAL A 46 -1.68 11.99 -11.47
C VAL A 46 -1.28 10.52 -11.33
N ALA A 47 -0.25 10.09 -12.05
CA ALA A 47 0.29 8.73 -11.94
C ALA A 47 0.70 8.42 -10.49
N ALA A 48 1.42 9.32 -9.84
CA ALA A 48 1.82 9.17 -8.44
C ALA A 48 0.62 9.11 -7.49
N GLY A 49 -0.43 9.90 -7.74
CA GLY A 49 -1.68 9.84 -6.95
C GLY A 49 -2.44 8.52 -7.10
N HIS A 50 -2.46 7.94 -8.29
CA HIS A 50 -3.03 6.61 -8.53
C HIS A 50 -2.18 5.51 -7.89
N GLU A 51 -0.87 5.55 -8.11
CA GLU A 51 0.06 4.57 -7.54
C GLU A 51 0.06 4.62 -6.00
N ALA A 52 -0.08 5.80 -5.40
CA ALA A 52 -0.24 5.94 -3.95
C ALA A 52 -1.47 5.19 -3.43
N ALA A 53 -2.59 5.19 -4.17
CA ALA A 53 -3.78 4.43 -3.80
C ALA A 53 -3.55 2.92 -3.89
N ASP A 54 -2.88 2.46 -4.94
CA ASP A 54 -2.55 1.04 -5.13
C ASP A 54 -1.55 0.55 -4.07
N VAL A 55 -0.53 1.34 -3.75
CA VAL A 55 0.44 1.07 -2.69
C VAL A 55 -0.26 1.01 -1.33
N HIS A 56 -1.19 1.92 -1.04
CA HIS A 56 -1.98 1.88 0.20
C HIS A 56 -2.83 0.61 0.31
N SER A 57 -3.45 0.18 -0.80
CA SER A 57 -4.20 -1.08 -0.86
C SER A 57 -3.32 -2.28 -0.56
N ARG A 58 -2.14 -2.37 -1.18
CA ARG A 58 -1.14 -3.43 -0.93
C ARG A 58 -0.65 -3.42 0.51
N ALA A 59 -0.39 -2.24 1.09
CA ALA A 59 0.02 -2.11 2.49
C ALA A 59 -1.06 -2.62 3.45
N SER A 60 -2.33 -2.34 3.13
CA SER A 60 -3.48 -2.85 3.88
C SER A 60 -3.58 -4.38 3.82
N GLN A 61 -3.29 -4.97 2.66
CA GLN A 61 -3.25 -6.42 2.50
C GLN A 61 -2.10 -7.05 3.30
N ALA A 62 -0.90 -6.46 3.27
CA ALA A 62 0.25 -6.93 4.07
C ALA A 62 -0.08 -6.92 5.57
N LEU A 63 -0.68 -5.84 6.08
CA LEU A 63 -1.11 -5.77 7.47
C LEU A 63 -2.17 -6.83 7.83
N GLN A 64 -3.08 -7.14 6.90
CA GLN A 64 -4.04 -8.22 7.10
C GLN A 64 -3.35 -9.59 7.19
N GLN A 65 -2.30 -9.84 6.41
CA GLN A 65 -1.51 -11.08 6.52
C GLN A 65 -0.77 -11.16 7.85
N MET A 66 -0.16 -10.06 8.30
CA MET A 66 0.46 -9.99 9.63
C MET A 66 -0.54 -10.27 10.76
N ASP A 67 -1.77 -9.76 10.64
CA ASP A 67 -2.85 -10.03 11.59
C ASP A 67 -3.26 -11.51 11.64
N LEU A 68 -3.25 -12.19 10.49
CA LEU A 68 -3.52 -13.63 10.42
C LEU A 68 -2.38 -14.43 11.05
N GLU A 69 -1.14 -14.04 10.79
CA GLU A 69 0.04 -14.70 11.34
C GLU A 69 0.09 -14.58 12.86
N VAL A 70 -0.12 -13.37 13.41
CA VAL A 70 -0.17 -13.16 14.85
C VAL A 70 -1.27 -13.98 15.53
N LYS A 71 -2.43 -14.16 14.87
CA LYS A 71 -3.49 -15.04 15.36
C LYS A 71 -3.07 -16.51 15.34
N SER A 72 -2.34 -16.93 14.29
CA SER A 72 -1.79 -18.29 14.13
C SER A 72 -0.83 -18.63 15.28
N MET A 73 -0.03 -17.66 15.72
CA MET A 73 0.98 -17.80 16.78
C MET A 73 0.38 -17.95 18.19
N GLY A 74 -0.92 -17.67 18.39
CA GLY A 74 -1.56 -17.76 19.70
C GLY A 74 -0.92 -16.84 20.75
N THR A 75 -0.50 -17.40 21.89
CA THR A 75 0.11 -16.63 22.99
C THR A 75 1.47 -16.02 22.60
N LEU A 76 2.18 -16.61 21.65
CA LEU A 76 3.44 -16.07 21.14
C LEU A 76 3.24 -14.76 20.34
N GLY A 77 2.04 -14.53 19.83
CA GLY A 77 1.68 -13.31 19.11
C GLY A 77 1.33 -12.11 20.00
N VAL A 78 1.13 -12.31 21.31
CA VAL A 78 0.72 -11.24 22.26
C VAL A 78 1.64 -10.02 22.22
N PRO A 79 2.98 -10.15 22.20
CA PRO A 79 3.88 -9.00 22.12
C PRO A 79 3.74 -8.19 20.83
N LEU A 80 3.28 -8.81 19.74
CA LEU A 80 3.15 -8.19 18.41
C LEU A 80 1.86 -7.36 18.26
N ALA A 81 0.89 -7.55 19.15
CA ALA A 81 -0.39 -6.82 19.11
C ALA A 81 -0.20 -5.29 19.22
N GLY A 82 0.81 -4.85 19.98
CA GLY A 82 1.19 -3.44 20.09
C GLY A 82 1.63 -2.85 18.75
N LYS A 83 2.59 -3.51 18.08
CA LYS A 83 3.08 -3.11 16.76
C LYS A 83 1.96 -3.07 15.71
N LEU A 84 1.09 -4.09 15.67
CA LEU A 84 -0.04 -4.11 14.74
C LEU A 84 -0.99 -2.93 14.95
N LYS A 85 -1.17 -2.48 16.19
CA LYS A 85 -1.98 -1.29 16.48
C LYS A 85 -1.35 -0.01 15.93
N GLU A 86 -0.02 0.11 15.99
CA GLU A 86 0.72 1.24 15.42
C GLU A 86 0.60 1.24 13.90
N TYR A 87 0.85 0.10 13.24
CA TYR A 87 0.68 -0.02 11.80
C TYR A 87 -0.74 0.27 11.31
N ARG A 88 -1.77 -0.15 12.07
CA ARG A 88 -3.16 0.23 11.75
C ARG A 88 -3.36 1.75 11.77
N ARG A 89 -2.76 2.45 12.75
CA ARG A 89 -2.86 3.91 12.83
C ARG A 89 -2.16 4.57 11.66
N GLU A 90 -0.98 4.09 11.30
CA GLU A 90 -0.25 4.59 10.12
C GLU A 90 -1.03 4.38 8.82
N LEU A 91 -1.65 3.21 8.62
CA LEU A 91 -2.47 2.98 7.43
C LEU A 91 -3.77 3.80 7.41
N ILE A 92 -4.36 4.12 8.58
CA ILE A 92 -5.49 5.06 8.65
C ILE A 92 -5.06 6.46 8.23
N ALA A 93 -3.89 6.92 8.68
CA ALA A 93 -3.31 8.18 8.26
C ALA A 93 -3.01 8.18 6.75
N GLY A 94 -2.37 7.12 6.25
CA GLY A 94 -2.09 6.93 4.82
C GLY A 94 -3.35 6.93 3.96
N ARG A 95 -4.45 6.31 4.43
CA ARG A 95 -5.74 6.34 3.73
C ARG A 95 -6.30 7.76 3.62
N THR A 96 -6.15 8.53 4.69
CA THR A 96 -6.61 9.93 4.73
C THR A 96 -5.81 10.77 3.73
N LEU A 97 -4.48 10.60 3.74
CA LEU A 97 -3.58 11.22 2.77
C LEU A 97 -3.97 10.88 1.32
N VAL A 98 -4.16 9.60 0.97
CA VAL A 98 -4.57 9.20 -0.39
C VAL A 98 -5.88 9.88 -0.82
N LYS A 99 -6.87 9.94 0.07
CA LYS A 99 -8.14 10.61 -0.23
C LYS A 99 -7.94 12.11 -0.47
N GLU A 100 -7.11 12.76 0.33
CA GLU A 100 -6.78 14.19 0.18
C GLU A 100 -6.04 14.46 -1.12
N LEU A 101 -5.07 13.61 -1.49
CA LEU A 101 -4.35 13.67 -2.76
C LEU A 101 -5.31 13.56 -3.94
N GLN A 102 -6.18 12.56 -3.95
CA GLN A 102 -7.17 12.35 -5.01
C GLN A 102 -8.15 13.54 -5.11
N ALA A 103 -8.65 14.02 -3.97
CA ALA A 103 -9.53 15.19 -3.94
C ALA A 103 -8.82 16.47 -4.44
N ARG A 104 -7.52 16.63 -4.15
CA ARG A 104 -6.74 17.76 -4.68
C ARG A 104 -6.56 17.64 -6.19
N LEU A 105 -6.13 16.48 -6.70
CA LEU A 105 -5.98 16.25 -8.15
C LEU A 105 -7.29 16.51 -8.90
N GLN A 106 -8.43 16.10 -8.33
CA GLN A 106 -9.75 16.41 -8.88
C GLN A 106 -10.05 17.92 -8.91
N ARG A 107 -9.77 18.64 -7.82
CA ARG A 107 -9.95 20.11 -7.77
C ARG A 107 -9.07 20.86 -8.76
N GLU A 108 -7.89 20.33 -9.06
CA GLU A 108 -6.97 20.89 -10.06
C GLU A 108 -7.35 20.50 -11.51
N GLY A 109 -8.45 19.78 -11.71
CA GLY A 109 -8.89 19.31 -13.03
C GLY A 109 -8.09 18.13 -13.58
N LEU A 110 -7.20 17.56 -12.77
CA LEU A 110 -6.32 16.45 -13.11
C LEU A 110 -6.96 15.07 -12.82
N GLY A 111 -8.10 15.04 -12.13
CA GLY A 111 -8.75 13.82 -11.64
C GLY A 111 -9.71 13.11 -12.61
N VAL A 112 -9.62 13.35 -13.92
CA VAL A 112 -10.49 12.70 -14.92
C VAL A 112 -9.68 11.83 -15.86
N GLY A 113 -9.76 10.51 -15.67
CA GLY A 113 -9.01 9.58 -16.52
C GLY A 113 -9.35 8.10 -16.33
N LEU A 114 -10.62 7.72 -16.31
CA LEU A 114 -11.00 6.30 -16.57
C LEU A 114 -12.38 6.07 -17.21
N ALA A 115 -13.04 7.09 -17.79
CA ALA A 115 -14.38 6.87 -18.37
C ALA A 115 -14.80 7.71 -19.61
N ALA A 116 -13.96 8.55 -20.23
CA ALA A 116 -14.46 9.41 -21.31
C ALA A 116 -13.49 9.73 -22.46
N SER A 117 -12.62 8.79 -22.84
CA SER A 117 -11.91 8.85 -24.14
C SER A 117 -12.15 7.59 -24.94
N ARG A 118 -13.43 7.32 -25.24
CA ARG A 118 -13.82 6.42 -26.33
C ARG A 118 -15.01 7.05 -27.06
N GLY A 119 -14.76 8.22 -27.66
CA GLY A 119 -15.60 8.76 -28.72
C GLY A 119 -15.48 7.86 -29.97
N PRO A 120 -16.55 7.73 -30.77
CA PRO A 120 -16.63 6.73 -31.81
C PRO A 120 -15.64 7.06 -32.94
N PHE A 121 -15.08 6.02 -33.55
CA PHE A 121 -14.56 6.10 -34.91
C PHE A 121 -15.66 6.69 -35.82
N GLU A 122 -15.51 7.94 -36.26
CA GLU A 122 -16.11 8.39 -37.51
C GLU A 122 -15.07 8.21 -38.60
N GLU A 123 -15.19 7.11 -39.33
CA GLU A 123 -14.57 6.93 -40.63
C GLU A 123 -15.50 7.60 -41.66
N LYS A 124 -14.97 8.55 -42.43
CA LYS A 124 -15.55 9.02 -43.69
C LYS A 124 -14.61 8.66 -44.82
#